data_AF-H2XVW0-F1
#
_entry.id   AF-H2XVW0-F1
#
_cell.length_a   1.000
_cell.length_b   1.000
_cell.length_c   1.000
_cell.angle_alpha   90.00
_cell.angle_beta   90.00
_cell.angle_gamma   90.00
#
_symmetry.space_group_name_H-M   'P 1'
#
loop_
_entity.id
_entity.type
_entity.pdbx_description
1 polymer ?
#
loop_
_entity_poly.entity_id
_entity_poly.type
_entity_poly.pdbx_seq_one_letter_code
_entity_poly.pdbx_strand_id
1 'polypeptide(L)'
;MLQAALTRMKKNGAAGFTLVKDFPINPKALSLGELYGEFDLSTNEWTDGVLSSVMRHTCADEKPDQKWLVFDGPVDTLWIESMNSVMDDNKVLTLINGERVSMPDQVSLLFEVGDLSVASPATVSRCGMVYFDYVDLGYKPFIASWLQQKSKDIVPILQELIVKYIDKVLEFKKHNCKEPVPLPELNGIRSLCNLFDTLATAENGVNPGDSENF
;
A
#
# COMPACT_ATOMS: atom_id res chain seq x y z
N MET A 1 -7.57 1.48 -2.24
CA MET A 1 -8.82 2.14 -1.78
C MET A 1 -9.15 3.44 -2.54
N LEU A 2 -8.17 4.25 -2.99
CA LEU A 2 -8.42 5.47 -3.79
C LEU A 2 -8.70 5.21 -5.28
N GLN A 3 -7.89 4.38 -5.94
CA GLN A 3 -8.09 3.99 -7.35
C GLN A 3 -9.51 3.43 -7.60
N ALA A 4 -9.98 2.54 -6.72
CA ALA A 4 -11.34 2.01 -6.76
C ALA A 4 -12.41 3.10 -6.56
N ALA A 5 -12.19 4.05 -5.66
CA ALA A 5 -13.12 5.16 -5.42
C ALA A 5 -13.21 6.10 -6.64
N LEU A 6 -12.09 6.52 -7.21
CA LEU A 6 -12.05 7.38 -8.41
C LEU A 6 -12.69 6.70 -9.62
N THR A 7 -12.35 5.42 -9.83
CA THR A 7 -12.94 4.59 -10.88
C THR A 7 -14.45 4.43 -10.69
N ARG A 8 -14.92 4.22 -9.46
CA ARG A 8 -16.35 4.13 -9.14
C ARG A 8 -17.07 5.45 -9.38
N MET A 9 -16.48 6.58 -8.99
CA MET A 9 -17.05 7.91 -9.23
C MET A 9 -17.18 8.21 -10.72
N LYS A 10 -16.17 7.85 -11.53
CA LYS A 10 -16.26 7.96 -12.99
C LYS A 10 -17.35 7.06 -13.58
N LYS A 11 -17.46 5.81 -13.12
CA LYS A 11 -18.53 4.89 -13.55
C LYS A 11 -19.92 5.40 -13.18
N ASN A 12 -20.04 6.13 -12.08
CA ASN A 12 -21.28 6.75 -11.63
C ASN A 12 -21.60 8.09 -12.34
N GLY A 13 -20.79 8.49 -13.33
CA GLY A 13 -21.04 9.70 -14.13
C GLY A 13 -20.67 11.03 -13.45
N ALA A 14 -19.94 10.99 -12.33
CA ALA A 14 -19.49 12.22 -11.67
C ALA A 14 -18.48 12.98 -12.56
N ALA A 15 -18.73 14.27 -12.80
CA ALA A 15 -17.86 15.13 -13.57
C ALA A 15 -16.52 15.36 -12.84
N GLY A 16 -15.41 15.43 -13.58
CA GLY A 16 -14.06 15.65 -13.04
C GLY A 16 -13.29 14.40 -12.61
N PHE A 17 -13.90 13.20 -12.67
CA PHE A 17 -13.22 11.95 -12.37
C PHE A 17 -12.76 11.23 -13.65
N THR A 18 -11.62 10.54 -13.57
CA THR A 18 -11.07 9.69 -14.63
C THR A 18 -10.91 8.27 -14.11
N LEU A 19 -10.83 7.30 -15.04
CA LEU A 19 -10.44 5.95 -14.67
C LEU A 19 -8.97 5.97 -14.23
N VAL A 20 -8.64 5.13 -13.25
CA VAL A 20 -7.29 5.04 -12.70
C VAL A 20 -6.80 3.60 -12.82
N LYS A 21 -5.62 3.42 -13.41
CA LYS A 21 -4.90 2.14 -13.45
C LYS A 21 -3.64 2.24 -12.63
N ASP A 22 -3.43 1.29 -11.74
CA ASP A 22 -2.23 1.18 -10.93
C ASP A 22 -1.36 -0.01 -11.38
N PHE A 23 -0.06 0.18 -11.30
CA PHE A 23 0.96 -0.79 -11.64
C PHE A 23 1.92 -0.90 -10.44
N PRO A 24 1.62 -1.78 -9.47
CA PRO A 24 2.45 -1.97 -8.29
C PRO A 24 3.74 -2.73 -8.62
N ILE A 25 4.86 -2.23 -8.12
CA ILE A 25 6.20 -2.79 -8.30
C ILE A 25 6.89 -2.77 -6.94
N ASN A 26 7.47 -3.89 -6.52
CA ASN A 26 8.37 -3.92 -5.38
C ASN A 26 9.82 -3.79 -5.89
N PRO A 27 10.46 -2.60 -5.76
CA PRO A 27 11.79 -2.38 -6.32
C PRO A 27 12.88 -3.22 -5.65
N LYS A 28 12.67 -3.67 -4.40
CA LYS A 28 13.65 -4.52 -3.68
C LYS A 28 13.50 -6.01 -3.96
N ALA A 29 12.38 -6.43 -4.55
CA ALA A 29 12.18 -7.81 -4.96
C ALA A 29 13.02 -8.19 -6.19
N LEU A 30 13.56 -7.20 -6.90
CA LEU A 30 14.34 -7.35 -8.12
C LEU A 30 15.75 -6.83 -7.92
N SER A 31 16.71 -7.42 -8.64
CA SER A 31 18.03 -6.79 -8.81
C SER A 31 17.92 -5.51 -9.64
N LEU A 32 18.95 -4.66 -9.60
CA LEU A 32 18.97 -3.43 -10.39
C LEU A 32 18.90 -3.71 -11.90
N GLY A 33 19.55 -4.79 -12.35
CA GLY A 33 19.51 -5.24 -13.75
C GLY A 33 18.12 -5.73 -14.15
N GLU A 34 17.45 -6.52 -13.30
CA GLU A 34 16.07 -6.94 -13.56
C GLU A 34 15.06 -5.78 -13.47
N LEU A 35 15.34 -4.74 -12.68
CA LEU A 35 14.46 -3.59 -12.53
C LEU A 35 14.57 -2.64 -13.72
N TYR A 36 15.77 -2.18 -14.07
CA TYR A 36 15.99 -1.16 -15.11
C TYR A 36 16.41 -1.73 -16.47
N GLY A 37 16.83 -2.98 -16.50
CA GLY A 37 17.50 -3.61 -17.63
C GLY A 37 19.01 -3.65 -17.44
N GLU A 38 19.63 -4.67 -18.00
CA GLU A 38 21.07 -4.86 -17.98
C GLU A 38 21.58 -5.32 -19.33
N PHE A 39 22.87 -5.07 -19.54
CA PHE A 39 23.59 -5.53 -20.71
C PHE A 39 24.33 -6.81 -20.35
N ASP A 40 23.97 -7.91 -21.01
CA ASP A 40 24.65 -9.19 -20.80
C ASP A 40 26.00 -9.17 -21.52
N LEU A 41 27.09 -9.16 -20.75
CA LEU A 41 28.45 -9.13 -21.26
C LEU A 41 28.85 -10.39 -22.04
N SER A 42 28.12 -11.49 -21.85
CA SER A 42 28.41 -12.77 -22.52
C SER A 42 27.76 -12.86 -23.91
N THR A 43 26.54 -12.35 -24.05
CA THR A 43 25.78 -12.36 -25.31
C THR A 43 25.88 -11.05 -26.08
N ASN A 44 26.32 -9.98 -25.40
CA ASN A 44 26.35 -8.61 -25.92
C ASN A 44 24.93 -8.12 -26.32
N GLU A 45 23.90 -8.63 -25.63
CA GLU A 45 22.50 -8.28 -25.83
C GLU A 45 21.95 -7.48 -24.64
N TRP A 46 20.98 -6.61 -24.92
CA TRP A 46 20.26 -5.85 -23.91
C TRP A 46 19.04 -6.62 -23.44
N THR A 47 18.91 -6.80 -22.13
CA THR A 47 17.68 -7.32 -21.52
C THR A 47 16.92 -6.17 -20.87
N ASP A 48 15.66 -5.98 -21.25
CA ASP A 48 14.81 -4.93 -20.67
C ASP A 48 14.36 -5.31 -19.25
N GLY A 49 14.38 -4.34 -18.35
CA GLY A 49 13.91 -4.52 -16.98
C GLY A 49 12.39 -4.44 -16.84
N VAL A 50 11.89 -4.85 -15.68
CA VAL A 50 10.47 -4.80 -15.35
C VAL A 50 9.97 -3.35 -15.33
N LEU A 51 10.70 -2.43 -14.69
CA LEU A 51 10.28 -1.04 -14.59
C LEU A 51 10.36 -0.34 -15.95
N SER A 52 11.44 -0.54 -16.71
CA SER A 52 11.58 0.05 -18.03
C SER A 52 10.47 -0.42 -18.99
N SER A 53 10.15 -1.71 -18.98
CA SER A 53 9.08 -2.28 -19.78
C SER A 53 7.70 -1.73 -19.40
N VAL A 54 7.37 -1.74 -18.10
CA VAL A 54 6.08 -1.23 -17.59
C VAL A 54 5.96 0.27 -17.85
N MET A 55 7.00 1.05 -17.64
CA MET A 55 6.99 2.49 -17.87
C MET A 55 6.81 2.82 -19.35
N ARG A 56 7.50 2.11 -20.25
CA ARG A 56 7.32 2.23 -21.70
C ARG A 56 5.88 1.94 -22.12
N HIS A 57 5.31 0.83 -21.64
CA HIS A 57 3.93 0.46 -21.94
C HIS A 57 2.93 1.49 -21.42
N THR A 58 3.14 1.97 -20.19
CA THR A 58 2.25 2.91 -19.51
C THR A 58 2.30 4.31 -20.14
N CYS A 59 3.49 4.78 -20.53
CA CYS A 59 3.69 6.09 -21.15
C CYS A 59 3.22 6.11 -22.61
N ALA A 60 3.25 4.97 -23.31
CA ALA A 60 2.75 4.85 -24.69
C ALA A 60 1.21 4.79 -24.78
N ASP A 61 0.50 4.51 -23.68
CA ASP A 61 -0.97 4.48 -23.66
C ASP A 61 -1.53 5.91 -23.63
N GLU A 62 -2.06 6.38 -24.76
CA GLU A 62 -2.66 7.71 -24.97
C GLU A 62 -4.07 7.86 -24.39
N LYS A 63 -4.63 6.82 -23.75
CA LYS A 63 -5.95 6.94 -23.11
C LYS A 63 -5.93 8.04 -22.04
N PRO A 64 -7.04 8.80 -21.88
CA PRO A 64 -7.17 9.86 -20.87
C PRO A 64 -7.32 9.31 -19.43
N ASP A 65 -7.03 8.02 -19.23
CA ASP A 65 -6.99 7.38 -17.93
C ASP A 65 -5.74 7.85 -17.17
N GLN A 66 -5.89 8.08 -15.87
CA GLN A 66 -4.74 8.29 -14.98
C GLN A 66 -4.04 6.96 -14.75
N LYS A 67 -2.71 6.99 -14.75
CA LYS A 67 -1.88 5.80 -14.65
C LYS A 67 -0.86 5.99 -13.53
N TRP A 68 -0.87 5.09 -12.56
CA TRP A 68 -0.09 5.20 -11.33
C TRP A 68 0.94 4.08 -11.30
N LEU A 69 2.22 4.44 -11.33
CA LEU A 69 3.32 3.51 -11.04
C LEU A 69 3.53 3.56 -9.54
N VAL A 70 3.20 2.47 -8.85
CA VAL A 70 3.26 2.40 -7.38
C VAL A 70 4.47 1.57 -6.98
N PHE A 71 5.41 2.19 -6.29
CA PHE A 71 6.58 1.53 -5.75
C PHE A 71 6.32 1.17 -4.29
N ASP A 72 6.04 -0.11 -4.02
CA ASP A 72 5.76 -0.64 -2.69
C ASP A 72 7.00 -1.38 -2.16
N GLY A 73 7.74 -0.72 -1.28
CA GLY A 73 8.92 -1.30 -0.66
C GLY A 73 9.88 -0.27 -0.10
N PRO A 74 10.93 -0.71 0.62
CA PRO A 74 11.93 0.19 1.16
C PRO A 74 12.72 0.89 0.07
N VAL A 75 13.04 2.17 0.31
CA VAL A 75 13.96 2.92 -0.55
C VAL A 75 15.38 2.43 -0.31
N ASP A 76 16.18 2.37 -1.37
CA ASP A 76 17.60 2.06 -1.35
C ASP A 76 18.30 3.09 -2.25
N THR A 77 19.50 3.52 -1.85
CA THR A 77 20.25 4.58 -2.55
C THR A 77 20.49 4.23 -4.01
N LEU A 78 20.68 2.95 -4.34
CA LEU A 78 21.06 2.54 -5.69
C LEU A 78 19.91 2.69 -6.68
N TRP A 79 18.72 2.18 -6.35
CA TRP A 79 17.62 2.22 -7.32
C TRP A 79 17.00 3.61 -7.41
N ILE A 80 16.96 4.38 -6.31
CA ILE A 80 16.32 5.71 -6.34
C ILE A 80 17.17 6.74 -7.10
N GLU A 81 18.49 6.56 -7.16
CA GLU A 81 19.37 7.45 -7.91
C GLU A 81 19.09 7.42 -9.41
N SER A 82 18.85 6.22 -9.97
CA SER A 82 18.46 6.05 -11.38
C SER A 82 17.13 6.72 -11.72
N MET A 83 16.24 6.93 -10.73
CA MET A 83 14.96 7.63 -10.90
C MET A 83 15.06 9.14 -10.88
N ASN A 84 16.18 9.74 -10.44
CA ASN A 84 16.29 11.19 -10.27
C ASN A 84 15.94 11.96 -11.55
N SER A 85 16.26 11.41 -12.72
CA SER A 85 15.98 12.01 -14.04
C SER A 85 14.50 12.08 -14.41
N VAL A 86 13.67 11.19 -13.87
CA VAL A 86 12.21 11.24 -14.11
C VAL A 86 11.45 11.94 -12.98
N MET A 87 12.07 12.05 -11.81
CA MET A 87 11.52 12.80 -10.68
C MET A 87 11.79 14.31 -10.77
N ASP A 88 12.64 14.76 -11.69
CA ASP A 88 12.88 16.18 -11.94
C ASP A 88 11.86 16.78 -12.92
N ASP A 89 12.01 18.08 -13.21
CA ASP A 89 11.13 18.81 -14.13
C ASP A 89 11.16 18.28 -15.57
N ASN A 90 12.19 17.52 -15.95
CA ASN A 90 12.29 16.94 -17.29
C ASN A 90 11.30 15.79 -17.47
N LYS A 91 10.95 15.06 -16.40
CA LYS A 91 10.06 13.89 -16.45
C LYS A 91 10.52 12.84 -17.48
N VAL A 92 11.82 12.58 -17.59
CA VAL A 92 12.38 11.60 -18.54
C VAL A 92 13.22 10.55 -17.83
N LEU A 93 12.78 9.29 -17.87
CA LEU A 93 13.61 8.18 -17.42
C LEU A 93 14.70 7.91 -18.47
N THR A 94 15.96 7.92 -18.04
CA THR A 94 17.11 7.57 -18.90
C THR A 94 17.68 6.22 -18.47
N LEU A 95 17.59 5.23 -19.36
CA LEU A 95 18.11 3.88 -19.14
C LEU A 95 19.61 3.80 -19.47
N ILE A 96 20.28 2.76 -18.98
CA ILE A 96 21.72 2.55 -19.15
C ILE A 96 22.11 2.38 -20.63
N ASN A 97 21.22 1.80 -21.44
CA ASN A 97 21.39 1.68 -22.89
C ASN A 97 21.23 3.02 -23.66
N GLY A 98 20.97 4.13 -22.95
CA GLY A 98 20.76 5.46 -23.54
C GLY A 98 19.32 5.73 -24.00
N GLU A 99 18.40 4.78 -23.82
CA GLU A 99 16.98 4.99 -24.11
C GLU A 99 16.39 6.04 -23.16
N ARG A 100 15.53 6.90 -23.70
CA ARG A 100 14.86 7.98 -22.97
C ARG A 100 13.35 7.80 -23.07
N VAL A 101 12.71 7.53 -21.95
CA VAL A 101 11.24 7.37 -21.85
C VAL A 101 10.66 8.62 -21.17
N SER A 102 9.94 9.43 -21.93
CA SER A 102 9.27 10.63 -21.39
C SER A 102 7.95 10.26 -20.73
N MET A 103 7.75 10.74 -19.51
CA MET A 103 6.56 10.51 -18.71
C MET A 103 5.50 11.60 -18.98
N PRO A 104 4.35 11.26 -19.59
CA PRO A 104 3.27 12.22 -19.83
C PRO A 104 2.55 12.58 -18.52
N ASP A 105 1.86 13.72 -18.50
CA ASP A 105 1.20 14.25 -17.29
C ASP A 105 0.10 13.35 -16.68
N GLN A 106 -0.43 12.42 -17.48
CA GLN A 106 -1.39 11.41 -17.04
C GLN A 106 -0.78 10.29 -16.20
N VAL A 107 0.55 10.15 -16.21
CA VAL A 107 1.31 9.16 -15.44
C VAL A 107 1.82 9.81 -14.16
N SER A 108 1.66 9.12 -13.03
CA SER A 108 2.15 9.56 -11.73
C SER A 108 2.97 8.45 -11.07
N LEU A 109 4.05 8.84 -10.40
CA LEU A 109 4.87 7.95 -9.59
C LEU A 109 4.43 8.10 -8.14
N LEU A 110 4.12 6.98 -7.48
CA LEU A 110 3.77 6.94 -6.07
C LEU A 110 4.74 6.01 -5.36
N PHE A 111 5.26 6.43 -4.21
CA PHE A 111 6.19 5.67 -3.40
C PHE A 111 5.54 5.36 -2.05
N GLU A 112 5.28 4.07 -1.79
CA GLU A 112 4.82 3.57 -0.49
C GLU A 112 6.04 3.00 0.25
N VAL A 113 6.54 3.79 1.20
CA VAL A 113 7.81 3.54 1.87
C VAL A 113 7.63 3.64 3.38
N GLY A 114 8.27 2.75 4.13
CA GLY A 114 8.20 2.77 5.60
C GLY A 114 9.05 3.90 6.22
N ASP A 115 10.23 4.14 5.66
CA ASP A 115 11.11 5.22 6.06
C ASP A 115 11.98 5.70 4.88
N LEU A 116 12.54 6.90 5.04
CA LEU A 116 13.42 7.55 4.05
C LEU A 116 14.83 7.74 4.61
N SER A 117 15.24 6.94 5.60
CA SER A 117 16.51 7.13 6.31
C SER A 117 17.74 7.05 5.40
N VAL A 118 17.61 6.30 4.30
CA VAL A 118 18.66 6.10 3.30
C VAL A 118 18.52 6.99 2.07
N ALA A 119 17.46 7.80 1.97
CA ALA A 119 17.26 8.69 0.83
C ALA A 119 17.96 10.04 1.08
N SER A 120 18.63 10.58 0.06
CA SER A 120 19.24 11.92 0.18
C SER A 120 18.15 13.01 0.26
N PRO A 121 18.33 14.09 1.05
CA PRO A 121 17.37 15.18 1.10
C PRO A 121 17.08 15.81 -0.27
N ALA A 122 18.08 15.83 -1.17
CA ALA A 122 17.93 16.33 -2.53
C ALA A 122 17.05 15.44 -3.41
N THR A 123 17.04 14.13 -3.17
CA THR A 123 16.14 13.17 -3.84
C THR A 123 14.71 13.39 -3.37
N VAL A 124 14.52 13.49 -2.06
CA VAL A 124 13.19 13.63 -1.44
C VAL A 124 12.57 15.00 -1.73
N SER A 125 13.38 16.06 -1.89
CA SER A 125 12.85 17.41 -2.16
C SER A 125 12.14 17.57 -3.51
N ARG A 126 12.29 16.59 -4.42
CA ARG A 126 11.60 16.56 -5.71
C ARG A 126 10.20 15.92 -5.63
N CYS A 127 9.88 15.30 -4.50
CA CYS A 127 8.62 14.58 -4.31
C CYS A 127 7.69 15.33 -3.35
N GLY A 128 6.38 15.25 -3.61
CA GLY A 128 5.37 15.64 -2.63
C GLY A 128 5.31 14.62 -1.50
N MET A 129 5.60 15.03 -0.27
CA MET A 129 5.60 14.14 0.88
C MET A 129 4.26 14.13 1.60
N VAL A 130 3.69 12.95 1.81
CA VAL A 130 2.49 12.74 2.62
C VAL A 130 2.84 11.81 3.76
N TYR A 131 2.92 12.36 4.97
CA TYR A 131 3.15 11.58 6.17
C TYR A 131 1.84 10.96 6.64
N PHE A 132 1.84 9.65 6.84
CA PHE A 132 0.70 8.90 7.35
C PHE A 132 1.12 8.11 8.58
N ASP A 133 0.62 8.49 9.75
CA ASP A 133 0.84 7.75 10.98
C ASP A 133 -0.38 6.85 11.29
N TYR A 134 -0.13 5.60 11.62
CA TYR A 134 -1.18 4.66 12.05
C TYR A 134 -1.78 5.08 13.40
N VAL A 135 -1.04 5.85 14.21
CA VAL A 135 -1.53 6.38 15.50
C VAL A 135 -2.71 7.33 15.26
N ASP A 136 -2.67 8.12 14.20
CA ASP A 136 -3.75 9.08 13.88
C ASP A 136 -5.02 8.37 13.40
N LEU A 137 -4.88 7.26 12.67
CA LEU A 137 -6.02 6.45 12.24
C LEU A 137 -6.63 5.67 13.42
N GLY A 138 -5.76 5.14 14.29
CA GLY A 138 -6.12 4.25 15.37
C GLY A 138 -6.76 2.94 14.89
N TYR A 139 -7.26 2.15 15.84
CA TYR A 139 -7.86 0.85 15.55
C TYR A 139 -9.37 0.90 15.26
N LYS A 140 -10.03 2.01 15.62
CA LYS A 140 -11.49 2.13 15.56
C LYS A 140 -12.04 1.97 14.13
N PRO A 141 -11.43 2.55 13.07
CA PRO A 141 -11.90 2.36 11.70
C PRO A 141 -11.82 0.91 11.23
N PHE A 142 -10.75 0.20 11.62
CA PHE A 142 -10.59 -1.22 11.33
C PHE A 142 -11.68 -2.05 11.99
N ILE A 143 -11.92 -1.85 13.29
CA ILE A 143 -13.00 -2.52 14.03
C ILE A 143 -14.37 -2.23 13.41
N ALA A 144 -14.64 -0.97 13.06
CA ALA A 144 -15.91 -0.61 12.43
C ALA A 144 -16.13 -1.37 11.11
N SER A 145 -15.09 -1.48 10.27
CA SER A 145 -15.13 -2.27 9.05
C SER A 145 -15.28 -3.77 9.31
N TRP A 146 -14.67 -4.29 10.37
CA TRP A 146 -14.77 -5.70 10.75
C TRP A 146 -16.16 -6.05 11.27
N LEU A 147 -16.77 -5.18 12.10
CA LEU A 147 -18.14 -5.35 12.61
C LEU A 147 -19.19 -5.34 11.50
N GLN A 148 -18.98 -4.57 10.42
CA GLN A 148 -19.89 -4.56 9.26
C GLN A 148 -20.00 -5.93 8.56
N GLN A 149 -19.03 -6.83 8.78
CA GLN A 149 -19.02 -8.17 8.21
C GLN A 149 -19.70 -9.22 9.13
N LYS A 150 -20.17 -8.82 10.32
CA LYS A 150 -20.77 -9.72 11.33
C LYS A 150 -22.29 -9.68 11.30
N SER A 151 -22.92 -10.67 11.94
CA SER A 151 -24.38 -10.68 12.11
C SER A 151 -24.84 -9.49 12.96
N LYS A 152 -26.01 -8.94 12.65
CA LYS A 152 -26.57 -7.78 13.36
C LYS A 152 -26.85 -8.06 14.83
N ASP A 153 -27.06 -9.32 15.19
CA ASP A 153 -27.41 -9.73 16.56
C ASP A 153 -26.19 -9.70 17.48
N ILE A 154 -25.00 -10.06 16.98
CA ILE A 154 -23.77 -10.14 17.78
C ILE A 154 -23.00 -8.80 17.84
N VAL A 155 -23.22 -7.91 16.87
CA VAL A 155 -22.53 -6.62 16.78
C VAL A 155 -22.68 -5.76 18.04
N PRO A 156 -23.88 -5.58 18.65
CA PRO A 156 -24.02 -4.78 19.87
C PRO A 156 -23.18 -5.31 21.03
N ILE A 157 -23.17 -6.64 21.21
CA ILE A 157 -22.41 -7.31 22.27
C ILE A 157 -20.91 -7.11 22.05
N LEU A 158 -20.42 -7.35 20.83
CA LEU A 158 -19.01 -7.18 20.49
C LEU A 158 -18.56 -5.72 20.65
N GLN A 159 -19.40 -4.76 20.25
CA GLN A 159 -19.08 -3.35 20.38
C GLN A 159 -18.94 -2.95 21.85
N GLU A 160 -19.81 -3.43 22.74
CA GLU A 160 -19.69 -3.19 24.19
C GLU A 160 -18.39 -3.79 24.75
N LEU A 161 -18.08 -5.05 24.40
CA LEU A 161 -16.86 -5.72 24.85
C LEU A 161 -15.59 -5.01 24.35
N ILE A 162 -15.58 -4.60 23.08
CA ILE A 162 -14.45 -3.89 22.48
C ILE A 162 -14.17 -2.59 23.22
N VAL A 163 -15.21 -1.76 23.43
CA VAL A 163 -15.06 -0.49 24.16
C VAL A 163 -14.66 -0.71 25.62
N LYS A 164 -15.17 -1.78 26.25
CA LYS A 164 -14.89 -2.07 27.66
C LYS A 164 -13.46 -2.55 27.91
N TYR A 165 -12.89 -3.34 27.00
CA TYR A 165 -11.63 -4.05 27.22
C TYR A 165 -10.45 -3.55 26.39
N ILE A 166 -10.63 -3.19 25.11
CA ILE A 166 -9.51 -2.96 24.19
C ILE A 166 -8.61 -1.82 24.68
N ASP A 167 -9.16 -0.64 24.99
CA ASP A 167 -8.35 0.49 25.43
C ASP A 167 -7.57 0.18 26.73
N LYS A 168 -8.22 -0.48 27.69
CA LYS A 168 -7.58 -0.87 28.97
C LYS A 168 -6.46 -1.88 28.78
N VAL A 169 -6.64 -2.84 27.87
CA VAL A 169 -5.64 -3.86 27.57
C VAL A 169 -4.45 -3.24 26.85
N LEU A 170 -4.68 -2.32 25.89
CA LEU A 170 -3.61 -1.60 25.20
C LEU A 170 -2.79 -0.73 26.17
N GLU A 171 -3.46 0.00 27.07
CA GLU A 171 -2.80 0.82 28.08
C GLU A 171 -1.99 -0.04 29.07
N PHE A 172 -2.57 -1.14 29.54
CA PHE A 172 -1.86 -2.10 30.39
C PHE A 172 -0.64 -2.69 29.69
N LYS A 173 -0.79 -3.09 28.42
CA LYS A 173 0.31 -3.61 27.60
C LYS A 173 1.44 -2.58 27.49
N LYS A 174 1.11 -1.32 27.21
CA LYS A 174 2.08 -0.23 27.03
C LYS A 174 2.87 0.10 28.30
N HIS A 175 2.23 0.04 29.47
CA HIS A 175 2.85 0.47 30.73
C HIS A 175 3.41 -0.66 31.58
N ASN A 176 2.83 -1.86 31.51
CA ASN A 176 3.14 -2.95 32.43
C ASN A 176 3.77 -4.16 31.76
N CYS A 177 3.82 -4.23 30.43
CA CYS A 177 4.44 -5.34 29.70
C CYS A 177 5.74 -4.90 29.01
N LYS A 178 6.71 -5.82 28.97
CA LYS A 178 7.91 -5.68 28.16
C LYS A 178 7.78 -6.55 26.93
N GLU A 179 7.70 -5.93 25.76
CA GLU A 179 7.65 -6.64 24.49
C GLU A 179 9.08 -6.92 23.99
N PRO A 180 9.48 -8.20 23.82
CA PRO A 180 10.77 -8.52 23.19
C PRO A 180 10.84 -8.07 21.73
N VAL A 181 9.70 -8.09 21.04
CA VAL A 181 9.52 -7.61 19.67
C VAL A 181 8.38 -6.59 19.69
N PRO A 182 8.61 -5.32 19.32
CA PRO A 182 7.56 -4.32 19.33
C PRO A 182 6.50 -4.65 18.27
N LEU A 183 5.24 -4.68 18.68
CA LEU A 183 4.10 -4.93 17.80
C LEU A 183 3.19 -3.70 17.73
N PRO A 184 2.88 -3.19 16.52
CA PRO A 184 1.88 -2.15 16.36
C PRO A 184 0.53 -2.56 16.96
N GLU A 185 -0.15 -1.63 17.64
CA GLU A 185 -1.43 -1.90 18.31
C GLU A 185 -2.48 -2.47 17.36
N LEU A 186 -2.53 -1.94 16.14
CA LEU A 186 -3.43 -2.41 15.08
C LEU A 186 -3.19 -3.89 14.72
N ASN A 187 -1.94 -4.36 14.70
CA ASN A 187 -1.62 -5.75 14.39
C ASN A 187 -2.07 -6.70 15.50
N GLY A 188 -1.97 -6.27 16.77
CA GLY A 188 -2.52 -7.01 17.91
C GLY A 188 -4.04 -7.16 17.79
N ILE A 189 -4.74 -6.08 17.44
CA ILE A 189 -6.20 -6.08 17.27
C ILE A 189 -6.64 -6.91 16.07
N ARG A 190 -5.92 -6.81 14.95
CA ARG A 190 -6.17 -7.65 13.78
C ARG A 190 -5.99 -9.14 14.12
N SER A 191 -4.99 -9.47 14.91
CA SER A 191 -4.76 -10.85 15.37
C SER A 191 -5.89 -11.33 16.28
N LEU A 192 -6.38 -10.48 17.19
CA LEU A 192 -7.55 -10.77 18.02
C LEU A 192 -8.81 -11.00 17.18
N CYS A 193 -9.08 -10.13 16.20
CA CYS A 193 -10.23 -10.28 15.30
C CYS A 193 -10.14 -11.56 14.47
N ASN A 194 -8.96 -11.88 13.94
CA ASN A 194 -8.74 -13.13 13.21
C ASN A 194 -8.96 -14.35 14.11
N LEU A 195 -8.47 -14.30 15.36
CA LEU A 195 -8.68 -15.39 16.33
C LEU A 195 -10.15 -15.54 16.71
N PHE A 196 -10.87 -14.42 16.86
CA PHE A 196 -12.31 -14.45 17.09
C PHE A 196 -13.01 -15.11 15.92
N ASP A 197 -12.67 -14.74 14.68
CA ASP A 197 -13.32 -15.25 13.48
C ASP A 197 -13.08 -16.74 13.25
N THR A 198 -11.92 -17.27 13.67
CA THR A 198 -11.64 -18.70 13.59
C THR A 198 -12.32 -19.50 14.70
N LEU A 199 -12.49 -18.93 15.89
CA LEU A 199 -13.09 -19.61 17.04
C LEU A 199 -14.60 -19.46 17.11
N ALA A 200 -15.18 -18.40 16.54
CA ALA A 200 -16.61 -18.12 16.53
C ALA A 200 -17.35 -18.98 15.49
N THR A 201 -17.27 -20.30 15.64
CA THR A 201 -18.00 -21.29 14.83
C THR A 201 -19.26 -21.76 15.56
N ALA A 202 -20.22 -22.29 14.80
CA ALA A 202 -21.44 -22.88 15.37
C ALA A 202 -21.14 -24.03 16.36
N GLU A 203 -20.06 -24.79 16.13
CA GLU A 203 -19.60 -25.87 17.00
C GLU A 203 -19.07 -25.35 18.36
N ASN A 204 -18.54 -24.13 18.39
CA ASN A 204 -18.06 -23.47 19.60
C ASN A 204 -19.14 -22.60 20.27
N GLY A 205 -20.41 -22.79 19.90
CA GLY A 205 -21.55 -22.11 20.53
C GLY A 205 -21.86 -20.72 19.96
N VAL A 206 -21.14 -20.27 18.92
CA VAL A 206 -21.46 -19.02 18.20
C VAL A 206 -22.17 -19.40 16.91
N ASN A 207 -23.44 -19.78 17.02
CA ASN A 207 -24.29 -20.08 15.88
C ASN A 207 -25.17 -18.86 15.55
N PRO A 208 -24.95 -18.17 14.40
CA PRO A 208 -25.73 -17.00 14.01
C PRO A 208 -27.23 -17.28 13.75
N GLY A 209 -27.65 -18.54 13.73
CA GLY A 209 -29.03 -18.97 13.51
C GLY A 209 -29.72 -19.60 14.72
N ASP A 210 -29.07 -19.63 15.91
CA ASP A 210 -29.63 -20.25 17.10
C ASP A 210 -30.33 -19.21 17.99
N SER A 211 -31.64 -19.05 17.77
CA SER A 211 -32.48 -18.09 18.49
C SER A 211 -32.81 -18.49 19.93
N GLU A 212 -32.40 -19.68 20.39
CA GLU A 212 -32.73 -20.18 21.74
C GLU A 212 -31.63 -19.94 22.79
N ASN A 213 -30.39 -19.64 22.38
CA ASN A 213 -29.25 -19.45 23.29
C ASN A 213 -28.50 -18.11 23.10
N PHE A 214 -29.08 -17.16 22.36
CA PHE A 214 -28.57 -15.79 22.16
C PHE A 214 -29.48 -14.74 22.79
#